data_AF-A0A8J7M9H7-F1
#
_entry.id   AF-A0A8J7M9H7-F1
#
_cell.length_a   1.000
_cell.length_b   1.000
_cell.length_c   1.000
_cell.angle_alpha   90.00
_cell.angle_beta   90.00
_cell.angle_gamma   90.00
#
_symmetry.space_group_name_H-M   'P 1'
#
loop_
_entity.id
_entity.type
_entity.pdbx_description
1 polymer ?
#
loop_
_entity_poly.entity_id
_entity_poly.type
_entity_poly.pdbx_seq_one_letter_code
_entity_poly.pdbx_strand_id
1 'polypeptide(L)'
;MTSICPAGIPPVQFVDCERCIDRYFSTHDTIIFTPPGQVTSGACKVTRKYRWHICDEGIGVGRHLHSVTLLPGEEVELEVVRKHKFDTSLSAQASIEEEVETDLQVKLLEEWGKTEKVSGKFNHSGGIEIFGIGGKTVQDYQRSVETKERRLSEVVSKTAASVSRKFETAMSLKAEVENKFRAVRKVKNPNPCQPVTFHHFQIVKKFRRQLFLVEQTYDCTPPAGLVGGSDITFTDAIRAPGRMAPDVVPTPPGWSIPDDRKAVLACGGEAGQGGPPVGRPVELKLDPPSSREMTRDEVLADLAARGAGDEEARVIRELDALADPGGGGLIFEEVYCIGTDSVFVQAQVSECAACADDAVKLKELEVKKLELELEKLRCEIDLCRKEVGGKPRPGIDPV
;
A
#
# COMPACT_ATOMS: atom_id res chain seq x y z
N MET A 1 -9.30 -11.37 -13.70
CA MET A 1 -9.24 -12.42 -12.68
C MET A 1 -8.90 -11.76 -11.35
N THR A 2 -9.91 -11.41 -10.57
CA THR A 2 -9.74 -10.97 -9.18
C THR A 2 -9.18 -12.15 -8.39
N SER A 3 -7.98 -11.99 -7.84
CA SER A 3 -7.33 -12.99 -7.00
C SER A 3 -8.06 -13.05 -5.66
N ILE A 4 -9.17 -13.77 -5.60
CA ILE A 4 -9.88 -14.06 -4.36
C ILE A 4 -9.00 -15.02 -3.56
N CYS A 5 -8.58 -14.61 -2.37
CA CYS A 5 -7.80 -15.48 -1.49
C CYS A 5 -8.66 -16.70 -1.14
N PRO A 6 -8.17 -17.95 -1.29
CA PRO A 6 -8.98 -19.14 -1.06
C PRO A 6 -9.42 -19.18 0.42
N ALA A 7 -10.72 -19.04 0.64
CA ALA A 7 -11.34 -19.16 1.96
C ALA A 7 -11.35 -20.64 2.35
N GLY A 8 -10.49 -21.07 3.27
CA GLY A 8 -10.53 -22.47 3.69
C GLY A 8 -9.54 -22.93 4.75
N ILE A 9 -8.54 -22.14 5.13
CA ILE A 9 -7.57 -22.54 6.15
C ILE A 9 -7.72 -21.58 7.35
N PRO A 10 -7.89 -22.11 8.59
CA PRO A 10 -8.02 -21.27 9.76
C PRO A 10 -6.78 -20.38 9.92
N PRO A 11 -6.97 -19.08 10.23
CA PRO A 11 -5.85 -18.15 10.37
C PRO A 11 -4.95 -18.62 11.50
N VAL A 12 -3.65 -18.78 11.21
CA VAL A 12 -2.64 -18.93 12.26
C VAL A 12 -2.60 -17.59 13.00
N GLN A 13 -3.07 -17.56 14.25
CA GLN A 13 -3.06 -16.35 15.06
C GLN A 13 -1.64 -16.04 15.51
N PHE A 14 -0.99 -15.09 14.83
CA PHE A 14 0.24 -14.47 15.32
C PHE A 14 -0.13 -13.26 16.19
N VAL A 15 0.52 -13.13 17.35
CA VAL A 15 0.31 -12.05 18.32
C VAL A 15 0.73 -10.69 17.74
N ASP A 16 -0.07 -9.67 18.03
CA ASP A 16 -0.22 -8.38 17.35
C ASP A 16 1.08 -7.60 17.08
N CYS A 17 1.35 -7.36 15.80
CA CYS A 17 2.09 -6.21 15.33
C CYS A 17 1.41 -5.73 14.04
N GLU A 18 0.29 -5.01 14.19
CA GLU A 18 -0.33 -4.27 13.09
C GLU A 18 0.62 -3.17 12.64
N ARG A 19 1.53 -3.49 11.70
CA ARG A 19 2.28 -2.49 10.96
C ARG A 19 1.36 -1.89 9.92
N CYS A 20 0.48 -1.00 10.36
CA CYS A 20 -0.31 -0.19 9.46
C CYS A 20 0.51 1.01 8.97
N ILE A 21 0.34 1.35 7.70
CA ILE A 21 0.97 2.49 7.04
C ILE A 21 -0.14 3.46 6.65
N ASP A 22 -0.01 4.70 7.11
CA ASP A 22 -0.85 5.82 6.68
C ASP A 22 -0.11 6.67 5.64
N ARG A 23 -0.83 7.00 4.56
CA ARG A 23 -0.40 7.97 3.55
C ARG A 23 -1.50 8.98 3.34
N TYR A 24 -1.12 10.24 3.21
CA TYR A 24 -2.05 11.35 2.99
C TYR A 24 -1.82 11.92 1.61
N PHE A 25 -2.91 12.19 0.90
CA PHE A 25 -2.86 12.85 -0.39
C PHE A 25 -4.02 13.83 -0.54
N SER A 26 -3.82 14.87 -1.35
CA SER A 26 -4.84 15.88 -1.60
C SER A 26 -5.18 15.98 -3.08
N THR A 27 -6.47 16.14 -3.37
CA THR A 27 -6.94 16.47 -4.71
C THR A 27 -7.53 17.87 -4.69
N HIS A 28 -7.20 18.65 -5.72
CA HIS A 28 -7.76 19.97 -5.93
C HIS A 28 -8.57 19.96 -7.22
N ASP A 29 -9.86 20.25 -7.10
CA ASP A 29 -10.77 20.40 -8.22
C ASP A 29 -11.34 21.82 -8.23
N THR A 30 -11.51 22.41 -9.40
CA THR A 30 -12.15 23.72 -9.54
C THR A 30 -13.53 23.54 -10.15
N ILE A 31 -14.55 24.01 -9.44
CA ILE A 31 -15.93 24.05 -9.89
C ILE A 31 -16.21 25.48 -10.36
N ILE A 32 -16.70 25.61 -11.59
CA ILE A 32 -17.06 26.92 -12.16
C ILE A 32 -18.58 27.06 -12.08
N PHE A 33 -19.03 28.15 -11.46
CA PHE A 33 -20.43 28.51 -11.39
C PHE A 33 -20.68 29.65 -12.36
N THR A 34 -21.47 29.38 -13.40
CA THR A 34 -21.96 30.42 -14.32
C THR A 34 -23.43 30.67 -14.04
N PRO A 35 -23.80 31.81 -13.46
CA PRO A 35 -25.20 32.16 -13.25
C PRO A 35 -25.94 32.28 -14.59
N PRO A 36 -27.18 31.76 -14.74
CA PRO A 36 -28.01 32.01 -15.91
C PRO A 36 -28.16 33.52 -16.15
N GLY A 37 -27.63 34.01 -17.27
CA GLY A 37 -27.74 35.41 -17.68
C GLY A 37 -26.61 36.34 -17.23
N GLN A 38 -25.62 35.87 -16.45
CA GLN A 38 -24.40 36.63 -16.18
C GLN A 38 -23.24 36.22 -17.09
N VAL A 39 -22.37 37.19 -17.42
CA VAL A 39 -21.16 36.99 -18.22
C VAL A 39 -19.98 36.54 -17.35
N THR A 40 -20.04 36.80 -16.04
CA THR A 40 -18.95 36.54 -15.10
C THR A 40 -19.22 35.25 -14.32
N SER A 41 -18.27 34.32 -14.36
CA SER A 41 -18.34 33.06 -13.65
C SER A 41 -17.61 33.16 -12.31
N GLY A 42 -18.23 32.67 -11.23
CA GLY A 42 -17.53 32.38 -9.98
C GLY A 42 -16.77 31.06 -10.09
N ALA A 43 -15.74 30.88 -9.27
CA ALA A 43 -15.00 29.62 -9.20
C ALA A 43 -14.81 29.21 -7.74
N CYS A 44 -15.10 27.96 -7.42
CA CYS A 44 -14.75 27.39 -6.13
C CYS A 44 -13.75 26.25 -6.28
N LYS A 45 -12.62 26.39 -5.61
CA LYS A 45 -11.61 25.35 -5.48
C LYS A 45 -12.02 24.44 -4.32
N VAL A 46 -12.36 23.21 -4.65
CA VAL A 46 -12.63 22.16 -3.67
C VAL A 46 -11.34 21.38 -3.45
N THR A 47 -10.87 21.37 -2.21
CA THR A 47 -9.71 20.59 -1.80
C THR A 47 -10.18 19.44 -0.94
N ARG A 48 -9.85 18.21 -1.33
CA ARG A 48 -10.13 17.00 -0.56
C ARG A 48 -8.85 16.37 -0.09
N LYS A 49 -8.75 16.11 1.21
CA LYS A 49 -7.63 15.37 1.83
C LYS A 49 -8.09 13.95 2.12
N TYR A 50 -7.34 13.00 1.59
CA TYR A 50 -7.58 11.58 1.75
C TYR A 50 -6.51 10.97 2.65
N ARG A 51 -6.90 9.99 3.47
CA ARG A 51 -5.98 9.11 4.19
C ARG A 51 -6.11 7.71 3.62
N TRP A 52 -5.02 7.23 3.08
CA TRP A 52 -4.84 5.87 2.66
C TRP A 52 -4.20 5.07 3.78
N HIS A 53 -4.97 4.14 4.34
CA HIS A 53 -4.55 3.25 5.41
C HIS A 53 -4.33 1.84 4.85
N ILE A 54 -3.16 1.26 5.06
CA ILE A 54 -2.83 -0.10 4.63
C ILE A 54 -2.33 -0.87 5.85
N CYS A 55 -2.97 -1.99 6.20
CA CYS A 55 -2.57 -2.84 7.30
C CYS A 55 -2.20 -4.24 6.81
N ASP A 56 -1.14 -4.80 7.37
CA ASP A 56 -0.82 -6.23 7.25
C ASP A 56 -1.79 -7.03 8.14
N GLU A 57 -2.61 -7.88 7.53
CA GLU A 57 -3.50 -8.82 8.24
C GLU A 57 -2.83 -10.17 8.51
N GLY A 58 -1.54 -10.29 8.19
CA GLY A 58 -0.73 -11.46 8.40
C GLY A 58 -0.55 -12.31 7.16
N ILE A 59 -0.26 -13.59 7.41
CA ILE A 59 0.23 -14.51 6.39
C ILE A 59 -0.81 -15.59 6.13
N GLY A 60 -1.06 -15.86 4.85
CA GLY A 60 -1.98 -16.89 4.38
C GLY A 60 -1.30 -17.93 3.49
N VAL A 61 -2.01 -19.04 3.25
CA VAL A 61 -1.63 -20.04 2.24
C VAL A 61 -2.25 -19.62 0.92
N GLY A 62 -1.39 -19.43 -0.08
CA GLY A 62 -1.78 -19.00 -1.43
C GLY A 62 -1.92 -20.17 -2.39
N ARG A 63 -1.45 -19.95 -3.62
CA ARG A 63 -1.60 -20.90 -4.73
C ARG A 63 -0.81 -22.18 -4.48
N HIS A 64 -1.43 -23.32 -4.81
CA HIS A 64 -0.72 -24.60 -4.92
C HIS A 64 0.28 -24.56 -6.08
N LEU A 65 1.56 -24.75 -5.77
CA LEU A 65 2.66 -24.70 -6.73
C LEU A 65 2.93 -26.06 -7.35
N HIS A 66 3.08 -27.09 -6.51
CA HIS A 66 3.50 -28.41 -6.94
C HIS A 66 3.18 -29.47 -5.89
N SER A 67 2.84 -30.69 -6.34
CA SER A 67 2.64 -31.85 -5.48
C SER A 67 3.57 -32.97 -5.93
N VAL A 68 4.31 -33.55 -4.99
CA VAL A 68 5.16 -34.72 -5.25
C VAL A 68 4.83 -35.82 -4.27
N THR A 69 4.59 -37.03 -4.76
CA THR A 69 4.40 -38.23 -3.94
C THR A 69 5.68 -39.02 -3.96
N LEU A 70 6.21 -39.30 -2.77
CA LEU A 70 7.44 -40.06 -2.59
C LEU A 70 7.12 -41.41 -1.97
N LEU A 71 7.64 -42.48 -2.57
CA LEU A 71 7.62 -43.82 -1.99
C LEU A 71 8.55 -43.91 -0.78
N PRO A 72 8.42 -44.95 0.06
CA PRO A 72 9.31 -45.14 1.19
C PRO A 72 10.79 -45.12 0.82
N GLY A 73 11.57 -44.26 1.49
CA GLY A 73 12.99 -44.09 1.24
C GLY A 73 13.35 -43.31 -0.03
N GLU A 74 12.39 -42.93 -0.86
CA GLU A 74 12.61 -42.13 -2.05
C GLU A 74 13.02 -40.70 -1.69
N GLU A 75 13.96 -40.16 -2.48
CA GLU A 75 14.45 -38.79 -2.36
C GLU A 75 14.39 -38.12 -3.73
N VAL A 76 13.78 -36.94 -3.78
CA VAL A 76 13.62 -36.14 -5.00
C VAL A 76 14.17 -34.75 -4.76
N GLU A 77 14.86 -34.23 -5.76
CA GLU A 77 15.37 -32.86 -5.76
C GLU A 77 14.38 -31.95 -6.46
N LEU A 78 13.78 -31.04 -5.69
CA LEU A 78 12.85 -30.03 -6.17
C LEU A 78 13.61 -28.74 -6.46
N GLU A 79 13.29 -28.15 -7.60
CA GLU A 79 13.81 -26.86 -8.00
C GLU A 79 12.77 -25.78 -7.73
N VAL A 80 13.17 -24.77 -6.96
CA VAL A 80 12.37 -23.56 -6.73
C VAL A 80 12.95 -22.44 -7.58
N VAL A 81 12.17 -21.98 -8.56
CA VAL A 81 12.50 -20.88 -9.46
C VAL A 81 11.74 -19.63 -9.04
N ARG A 82 12.46 -18.53 -8.84
CA ARG A 82 11.88 -17.22 -8.55
C ARG A 82 11.97 -16.34 -9.80
N LYS A 83 10.85 -15.74 -10.22
CA LYS A 83 10.83 -14.91 -11.44
C LYS A 83 11.49 -13.54 -11.26
N HIS A 84 11.47 -12.97 -10.05
CA HIS A 84 11.82 -11.55 -9.83
C HIS A 84 13.32 -11.19 -9.85
N LYS A 85 14.23 -12.14 -9.69
CA LYS A 85 15.65 -11.81 -9.43
C LYS A 85 16.48 -11.29 -10.64
N PHE A 86 15.85 -10.85 -11.73
CA PHE A 86 16.60 -10.57 -12.96
C PHE A 86 17.21 -9.16 -13.05
N ASP A 87 16.64 -8.12 -12.40
CA ASP A 87 17.02 -6.74 -12.78
C ASP A 87 17.64 -5.84 -11.71
N THR A 88 17.67 -6.22 -10.43
CA THR A 88 18.30 -5.38 -9.40
C THR A 88 19.29 -6.17 -8.56
N SER A 89 20.53 -5.67 -8.56
CA SER A 89 21.65 -6.15 -7.78
C SER A 89 21.23 -6.60 -6.37
N LEU A 90 21.72 -7.76 -5.96
CA LEU A 90 21.57 -8.44 -4.67
C LEU A 90 21.62 -7.56 -3.40
N SER A 91 22.09 -6.33 -3.51
CA SER A 91 22.25 -5.33 -2.46
C SER A 91 20.98 -4.52 -2.14
N ALA A 92 19.95 -4.51 -2.98
CA ALA A 92 18.68 -3.82 -2.70
C ALA A 92 17.55 -4.84 -2.58
N GLN A 93 17.50 -5.58 -1.47
CA GLN A 93 16.26 -6.25 -1.06
C GLN A 93 15.28 -5.17 -0.59
N ALA A 94 14.72 -4.42 -1.55
CA ALA A 94 13.57 -3.59 -1.29
C ALA A 94 12.49 -4.50 -0.69
N SER A 95 11.90 -4.05 0.40
CA SER A 95 10.81 -4.81 1.02
C SER A 95 9.66 -4.96 0.03
N ILE A 96 8.88 -6.04 0.11
CA ILE A 96 7.70 -6.23 -0.76
C ILE A 96 6.79 -4.99 -0.64
N GLU A 97 6.70 -4.44 0.56
CA GLU A 97 5.96 -3.24 0.91
C GLU A 97 6.45 -2.01 0.13
N GLU A 98 7.76 -1.80 0.04
CA GLU A 98 8.37 -0.70 -0.72
C GLU A 98 8.18 -0.84 -2.23
N GLU A 99 8.26 -2.06 -2.77
CA GLU A 99 8.00 -2.28 -4.19
C GLU A 99 6.52 -2.09 -4.54
N VAL A 100 5.61 -2.52 -3.66
CA VAL A 100 4.18 -2.21 -3.80
C VAL A 100 3.97 -0.71 -3.81
N GLU A 101 4.55 0.01 -2.86
CA GLU A 101 4.41 1.46 -2.76
C GLU A 101 4.93 2.16 -4.02
N THR A 102 6.10 1.76 -4.51
CA THR A 102 6.72 2.37 -5.69
C THR A 102 5.92 2.10 -6.97
N ASP A 103 5.54 0.85 -7.23
CA ASP A 103 4.72 0.50 -8.41
C ASP A 103 3.34 1.20 -8.34
N LEU A 104 2.81 1.35 -7.14
CA LEU A 104 1.52 1.98 -6.91
C LEU A 104 1.55 3.46 -7.23
N GLN A 105 2.56 4.18 -6.72
CA GLN A 105 2.77 5.60 -7.02
C GLN A 105 2.91 5.82 -8.52
N VAL A 106 3.74 5.03 -9.21
CA VAL A 106 3.95 5.14 -10.66
C VAL A 106 2.65 4.92 -11.43
N LYS A 107 1.92 3.84 -11.14
CA LYS A 107 0.67 3.53 -11.86
C LYS A 107 -0.45 4.51 -11.57
N LEU A 108 -0.48 5.03 -10.34
CA LEU A 108 -1.47 6.03 -9.96
C LEU A 108 -1.29 7.32 -10.77
N LEU A 109 -0.05 7.78 -10.94
CA LEU A 109 0.25 8.91 -11.83
C LEU A 109 -0.09 8.61 -13.28
N GLU A 110 0.28 7.44 -13.78
CA GLU A 110 0.05 7.10 -15.18
C GLU A 110 -1.44 7.10 -15.50
N GLU A 111 -2.26 6.50 -14.64
CA GLU A 111 -3.71 6.43 -14.84
C GLU A 111 -4.39 7.79 -14.65
N TRP A 112 -3.93 8.61 -13.71
CA TRP A 112 -4.46 9.96 -13.51
C TRP A 112 -3.99 10.95 -14.59
N GLY A 113 -2.75 10.85 -15.05
CA GLY A 113 -2.22 11.63 -16.17
C GLY A 113 -2.85 11.30 -17.53
N LYS A 114 -3.42 10.10 -17.70
CA LYS A 114 -4.19 9.73 -18.91
C LYS A 114 -5.55 10.41 -19.01
N THR A 115 -6.14 10.81 -17.88
CA THR A 115 -7.56 11.15 -17.81
C THR A 115 -7.82 12.64 -17.73
N GLU A 116 -6.89 13.39 -17.17
CA GLU A 116 -6.87 14.85 -17.16
C GLU A 116 -5.45 15.32 -17.48
N LYS A 117 -5.27 16.57 -17.94
CA LYS A 117 -3.95 17.20 -17.99
C LYS A 117 -3.50 17.48 -16.54
N VAL A 118 -3.27 16.43 -15.77
CA VAL A 118 -2.87 16.52 -14.37
C VAL A 118 -1.38 16.79 -14.34
N SER A 119 -0.98 17.93 -13.79
CA SER A 119 0.36 18.05 -13.22
C SER A 119 0.30 17.47 -11.82
N GLY A 120 1.11 16.45 -11.54
CA GLY A 120 1.29 15.90 -10.20
C GLY A 120 2.70 16.22 -9.71
N LYS A 121 2.84 16.58 -8.43
CA LYS A 121 4.15 16.70 -7.77
C LYS A 121 4.22 15.72 -6.61
N PHE A 122 5.36 15.04 -6.49
CA PHE A 122 5.69 14.25 -5.31
C PHE A 122 6.48 15.09 -4.35
N ASN A 123 5.98 15.16 -3.12
CA ASN A 123 6.75 15.70 -2.02
C ASN A 123 7.64 14.58 -1.46
N HIS A 124 8.84 14.93 -0.98
CA HIS A 124 9.81 13.98 -0.41
C HIS A 124 9.26 13.17 0.78
N SER A 125 8.11 13.57 1.34
CA SER A 125 7.38 12.88 2.41
C SER A 125 6.39 11.81 1.92
N GLY A 126 6.37 11.49 0.62
CA GLY A 126 5.45 10.48 0.05
C GLY A 126 4.01 10.98 -0.16
N GLY A 127 3.79 12.30 -0.04
CA GLY A 127 2.52 12.94 -0.38
C GLY A 127 2.40 13.16 -1.89
N ILE A 128 1.20 12.94 -2.43
CA ILE A 128 0.85 13.16 -3.83
C ILE A 128 -0.14 14.33 -3.91
N GLU A 129 0.24 15.40 -4.59
CA GLU A 129 -0.66 16.53 -4.88
C GLU A 129 -1.12 16.48 -6.33
N ILE A 130 -2.44 16.61 -6.53
CA ILE A 130 -3.07 16.36 -7.82
C ILE A 130 -3.96 17.53 -8.19
N PHE A 131 -3.60 18.16 -9.31
CA PHE A 131 -4.28 19.32 -9.84
C PHE A 131 -5.12 18.92 -11.05
N GLY A 132 -6.45 19.00 -10.91
CA GLY A 132 -7.37 18.88 -12.05
C GLY A 132 -7.37 20.17 -12.86
N ILE A 133 -6.88 20.12 -14.12
CA ILE A 133 -6.94 21.25 -15.04
C ILE A 133 -8.25 21.16 -15.83
N GLY A 134 -9.33 21.74 -15.29
CA GLY A 134 -10.60 21.89 -16.01
C GLY A 134 -11.76 22.24 -15.06
N GLY A 135 -12.45 23.33 -15.35
CA GLY A 135 -13.69 23.67 -14.65
C GLY A 135 -14.78 22.66 -14.99
N LYS A 136 -15.36 22.01 -13.98
CA LYS A 136 -16.48 21.06 -14.16
C LYS A 136 -17.78 21.69 -13.65
N THR A 137 -18.90 21.30 -14.27
CA THR A 137 -20.21 21.53 -13.66
C THR A 137 -20.37 20.63 -12.44
N VAL A 138 -21.32 20.94 -11.55
CA VAL A 138 -21.58 20.19 -10.33
C VAL A 138 -21.96 18.73 -10.60
N GLN A 139 -22.79 18.48 -11.62
CA GLN A 139 -23.16 17.12 -12.03
C GLN A 139 -21.97 16.34 -12.62
N ASP A 140 -21.15 17.00 -13.43
CA ASP A 140 -19.93 16.39 -13.99
C ASP A 140 -18.90 16.10 -12.90
N TYR A 141 -18.88 16.94 -11.85
CA TYR A 141 -18.03 16.72 -10.69
C TYR A 141 -18.40 15.44 -9.94
N GLN A 142 -19.67 15.25 -9.55
CA GLN A 142 -20.09 14.04 -8.83
C GLN A 142 -19.73 12.76 -9.61
N ARG A 143 -20.06 12.72 -10.91
CA ARG A 143 -19.69 11.60 -11.78
C ARG A 143 -18.17 11.43 -11.88
N SER A 144 -17.43 12.53 -11.90
CA SER A 144 -15.97 12.50 -11.92
C SER A 144 -15.40 11.92 -10.63
N VAL A 145 -16.00 12.18 -9.46
CA VAL A 145 -15.54 11.67 -8.17
C VAL A 145 -15.72 10.15 -8.12
N GLU A 146 -16.93 9.65 -8.41
CA GLU A 146 -17.21 8.21 -8.44
C GLU A 146 -16.28 7.49 -9.44
N THR A 147 -16.05 8.11 -10.59
CA THR A 147 -15.13 7.58 -11.60
C THR A 147 -13.68 7.55 -11.11
N LYS A 148 -13.22 8.58 -10.40
CA LYS A 148 -11.86 8.64 -9.82
C LYS A 148 -11.68 7.56 -8.76
N GLU A 149 -12.66 7.36 -7.88
CA GLU A 149 -12.61 6.34 -6.82
C GLU A 149 -12.60 4.93 -7.39
N ARG A 150 -13.46 4.63 -8.36
CA ARG A 150 -13.46 3.34 -9.08
C ARG A 150 -12.15 3.07 -9.82
N ARG A 151 -11.56 4.11 -10.42
CA ARG A 151 -10.25 3.98 -11.08
C ARG A 151 -9.15 3.73 -10.08
N LEU A 152 -9.16 4.42 -8.93
CA LEU A 152 -8.20 4.18 -7.86
C LEU A 152 -8.27 2.73 -7.39
N SER A 153 -9.47 2.17 -7.17
CA SER A 153 -9.59 0.75 -6.80
C SER A 153 -9.01 -0.16 -7.89
N GLU A 154 -9.27 0.14 -9.16
CA GLU A 154 -8.74 -0.62 -10.29
C GLU A 154 -7.20 -0.54 -10.41
N VAL A 155 -6.61 0.65 -10.27
CA VAL A 155 -5.16 0.87 -10.27
C VAL A 155 -4.51 -0.02 -9.22
N VAL A 156 -5.05 0.00 -8.01
CA VAL A 156 -4.45 -0.73 -6.90
C VAL A 156 -4.58 -2.23 -7.09
N SER A 157 -5.74 -2.71 -7.56
CA SER A 157 -5.92 -4.12 -7.91
C SER A 157 -4.92 -4.55 -9.00
N LYS A 158 -4.71 -3.72 -10.03
CA LYS A 158 -3.70 -3.94 -11.08
C LYS A 158 -2.27 -3.90 -10.52
N THR A 159 -1.98 -3.03 -9.57
CA THR A 159 -0.68 -2.96 -8.89
C THR A 159 -0.42 -4.20 -8.08
N ALA A 160 -1.34 -4.60 -7.20
CA ALA A 160 -1.24 -5.81 -6.42
C ALA A 160 -1.04 -7.05 -7.31
N ALA A 161 -1.79 -7.17 -8.41
CA ALA A 161 -1.61 -8.26 -9.38
C ALA A 161 -0.28 -8.18 -10.16
N SER A 162 0.28 -6.98 -10.35
CA SER A 162 1.59 -6.80 -10.98
C SER A 162 2.72 -7.21 -10.05
N VAL A 163 2.68 -6.73 -8.81
CA VAL A 163 3.65 -7.07 -7.77
C VAL A 163 3.56 -8.55 -7.42
N SER A 164 2.36 -9.10 -7.31
CA SER A 164 2.21 -10.54 -7.09
C SER A 164 2.77 -11.38 -8.25
N ARG A 165 2.76 -10.89 -9.49
CA ARG A 165 3.38 -11.56 -10.64
C ARG A 165 4.91 -11.48 -10.59
N LYS A 166 5.43 -10.37 -10.08
CA LYS A 166 6.86 -10.19 -9.82
C LYS A 166 7.35 -11.25 -8.82
N PHE A 167 6.68 -11.39 -7.67
CA PHE A 167 6.99 -12.39 -6.65
C PHE A 167 6.43 -13.79 -6.93
N GLU A 168 6.07 -14.12 -8.18
CA GLU A 168 5.57 -15.45 -8.49
C GLU A 168 6.70 -16.49 -8.38
N THR A 169 6.48 -17.50 -7.54
CA THR A 169 7.37 -18.64 -7.37
C THR A 169 6.85 -19.80 -8.21
N ALA A 170 7.72 -20.43 -8.98
CA ALA A 170 7.43 -21.66 -9.71
C ALA A 170 8.28 -22.80 -9.16
N MET A 171 7.70 -24.00 -9.09
CA MET A 171 8.41 -25.21 -8.68
C MET A 171 8.36 -26.25 -9.80
N SER A 172 9.48 -26.90 -10.06
CA SER A 172 9.59 -27.97 -11.03
C SER A 172 10.49 -29.09 -10.49
N LEU A 173 10.24 -30.31 -10.94
CA LEU A 173 11.25 -31.38 -10.88
C LEU A 173 12.40 -30.97 -11.80
N LYS A 174 13.65 -31.26 -11.38
CA LYS A 174 14.86 -30.88 -12.11
C LYS A 174 14.72 -31.12 -13.61
N ALA A 175 14.65 -30.02 -14.36
CA ALA A 175 14.87 -30.01 -15.80
C ALA A 175 16.23 -29.35 -16.04
N GLU A 176 17.07 -29.97 -16.87
CA GLU A 176 18.48 -29.65 -17.18
C GLU A 176 18.75 -28.22 -17.70
N VAL A 177 17.79 -27.32 -17.65
CA VAL A 177 17.94 -25.95 -18.12
C VAL A 177 18.92 -25.21 -17.20
N GLU A 178 19.89 -24.50 -17.73
CA GLU A 178 20.85 -23.72 -16.93
C GLU A 178 20.25 -22.36 -16.56
N ASN A 179 19.58 -22.23 -15.40
CA ASN A 179 19.14 -20.92 -14.90
C ASN A 179 19.86 -20.57 -13.60
N LYS A 180 20.39 -19.34 -13.51
CA LYS A 180 21.34 -18.90 -12.45
C LYS A 180 20.72 -18.68 -11.06
N PHE A 181 19.39 -18.75 -10.91
CA PHE A 181 18.67 -18.44 -9.66
C PHE A 181 17.79 -19.60 -9.18
N ARG A 182 18.40 -20.78 -9.08
CA ARG A 182 17.73 -22.00 -8.66
C ARG A 182 18.08 -22.31 -7.22
N ALA A 183 17.07 -22.43 -6.37
CA ALA A 183 17.25 -23.09 -5.08
C ALA A 183 16.84 -24.56 -5.25
N VAL A 184 17.82 -25.45 -5.21
CA VAL A 184 17.56 -26.89 -5.20
C VAL A 184 17.35 -27.32 -3.76
N ARG A 185 16.23 -27.98 -3.48
CA ARG A 185 15.91 -28.56 -2.18
C ARG A 185 15.72 -30.06 -2.33
N LYS A 186 16.32 -30.84 -1.45
CA LYS A 186 16.10 -32.29 -1.40
C LYS A 186 14.93 -32.58 -0.47
N VAL A 187 13.96 -33.35 -0.95
CA VAL A 187 12.83 -33.83 -0.14
C VAL A 187 12.91 -35.34 -0.12
N LYS A 188 12.89 -35.91 1.08
CA LYS A 188 12.96 -37.35 1.31
C LYS A 188 11.71 -37.80 2.05
N ASN A 189 11.18 -38.97 1.71
CA ASN A 189 10.16 -39.62 2.51
C ASN A 189 10.80 -40.32 3.72
N PRO A 190 10.56 -39.85 4.97
CA PRO A 190 11.06 -40.52 6.16
C PRO A 190 10.24 -41.77 6.53
N ASN A 191 9.04 -41.93 5.97
CA ASN A 191 8.17 -43.06 6.28
C ASN A 191 8.72 -44.34 5.62
N PRO A 192 8.95 -45.42 6.39
CA PRO A 192 9.51 -46.65 5.87
C PRO A 192 8.51 -47.51 5.09
N CYS A 193 7.20 -47.22 5.18
CA CYS A 193 6.17 -48.12 4.62
C CYS A 193 5.10 -47.40 3.81
N GLN A 194 4.83 -46.12 4.06
CA GLN A 194 3.74 -45.40 3.41
C GLN A 194 4.27 -44.33 2.44
N PRO A 195 3.63 -44.18 1.27
CA PRO A 195 3.85 -43.01 0.44
C PRO A 195 3.49 -41.73 1.20
N VAL A 196 4.26 -40.68 0.95
CA VAL A 196 3.97 -39.33 1.46
C VAL A 196 3.86 -38.36 0.30
N THR A 197 2.73 -37.68 0.20
CA THR A 197 2.49 -36.60 -0.76
C THR A 197 2.82 -35.27 -0.11
N PHE A 198 3.78 -34.55 -0.67
CA PHE A 198 4.16 -33.20 -0.26
C PHE A 198 3.50 -32.18 -1.18
N HIS A 199 2.52 -31.46 -0.66
CA HIS A 199 1.84 -30.36 -1.32
C HIS A 199 2.56 -29.05 -1.01
N HIS A 200 3.05 -28.38 -2.05
CA HIS A 200 3.77 -27.12 -1.94
C HIS A 200 2.84 -25.97 -2.29
N PHE A 201 2.71 -25.02 -1.37
CA PHE A 201 1.88 -23.84 -1.54
C PHE A 201 2.75 -22.59 -1.44
N GLN A 202 2.46 -21.59 -2.26
CA GLN A 202 3.06 -20.27 -2.10
C GLN A 202 2.47 -19.60 -0.86
N ILE A 203 3.32 -19.06 0.00
CA ILE A 203 2.86 -18.23 1.11
C ILE A 203 2.51 -16.83 0.58
N VAL A 204 1.36 -16.30 0.98
CA VAL A 204 0.92 -14.95 0.62
C VAL A 204 0.86 -14.07 1.86
N LYS A 205 1.21 -12.78 1.73
CA LYS A 205 0.88 -11.76 2.73
C LYS A 205 -0.47 -11.14 2.39
N LYS A 206 -1.32 -10.99 3.40
CA LYS A 206 -2.67 -10.45 3.27
C LYS A 206 -2.66 -9.01 3.75
N PHE A 207 -3.15 -8.10 2.92
CA PHE A 207 -3.22 -6.68 3.26
C PHE A 207 -4.68 -6.23 3.23
N ARG A 208 -5.08 -5.49 4.25
CA ARG A 208 -6.32 -4.72 4.26
C ARG A 208 -6.00 -3.28 3.93
N ARG A 209 -6.77 -2.73 3.01
CA ARG A 209 -6.62 -1.36 2.56
C ARG A 209 -7.92 -0.61 2.74
N GLN A 210 -7.80 0.59 3.29
CA GLN A 210 -8.90 1.49 3.53
C GLN A 210 -8.55 2.87 3.01
N LEU A 211 -9.48 3.48 2.28
CA LEU A 211 -9.39 4.87 1.85
C LEU A 211 -10.39 5.69 2.64
N PHE A 212 -9.91 6.71 3.33
CA PHE A 212 -10.73 7.63 4.09
C PHE A 212 -10.74 9.02 3.46
N LEU A 213 -11.90 9.67 3.40
CA LEU A 213 -11.98 11.12 3.25
C LEU A 213 -11.80 11.73 4.64
N VAL A 214 -10.71 12.48 4.84
CA VAL A 214 -10.39 13.10 6.14
C VAL A 214 -10.99 14.48 6.23
N GLU A 215 -10.82 15.27 5.18
CA GLU A 215 -11.18 16.69 5.17
C GLU A 215 -11.58 17.13 3.77
N GLN A 216 -12.58 18.00 3.70
CA GLN A 216 -12.98 18.67 2.46
C GLN A 216 -13.12 20.16 2.75
N THR A 217 -12.27 20.97 2.13
CA THR A 217 -12.27 22.42 2.26
C THR A 217 -12.67 23.09 0.95
N TYR A 218 -13.23 24.28 1.06
CA TYR A 218 -13.77 25.04 -0.05
C TYR A 218 -13.15 26.44 -0.04
N ASP A 219 -12.57 26.83 -1.17
CA ASP A 219 -12.03 28.16 -1.40
C ASP A 219 -12.75 28.76 -2.60
N CYS A 220 -13.80 29.53 -2.31
CA CYS A 220 -14.66 30.11 -3.33
C CYS A 220 -14.31 31.58 -3.60
N THR A 221 -14.07 31.89 -4.87
CA THR A 221 -13.91 33.27 -5.36
C THR A 221 -15.22 33.76 -5.98
N PRO A 222 -15.77 34.89 -5.51
CA PRO A 222 -17.02 35.41 -6.05
C PRO A 222 -16.83 35.88 -7.51
N PRO A 223 -17.90 35.89 -8.33
CA PRO A 223 -17.83 36.41 -9.69
C PRO A 223 -17.36 37.88 -9.66
N ALA A 224 -16.35 38.20 -10.47
CA ALA A 224 -15.87 39.57 -10.62
C ALA A 224 -17.01 40.46 -11.16
N GLY A 225 -17.64 41.26 -10.30
CA GLY A 225 -18.79 42.12 -10.68
C GLY A 225 -19.84 42.32 -9.59
N LEU A 226 -19.87 41.47 -8.56
CA LEU A 226 -20.77 41.62 -7.41
C LEU A 226 -20.21 42.48 -6.26
N VAL A 227 -19.04 43.12 -6.44
CA VAL A 227 -18.55 44.14 -5.51
C VAL A 227 -19.26 45.47 -5.82
N GLY A 228 -20.58 45.46 -5.66
CA GLY A 228 -21.41 46.66 -5.70
C GLY A 228 -21.38 47.35 -4.35
N GLY A 229 -20.41 48.24 -4.14
CA GLY A 229 -20.57 49.42 -3.28
C GLY A 229 -20.92 49.20 -1.80
N SER A 230 -19.97 48.69 -1.03
CA SER A 230 -19.71 49.22 0.32
C SER A 230 -18.25 48.99 0.62
N ASP A 231 -17.53 50.07 0.95
CA ASP A 231 -16.10 50.07 1.29
C ASP A 231 -15.75 48.95 2.28
N ILE A 232 -15.30 47.82 1.75
CA ILE A 232 -14.32 46.98 2.42
C ILE A 232 -13.03 47.28 1.69
N THR A 233 -12.32 48.28 2.19
CA THR A 233 -10.95 48.58 1.77
C THR A 233 -10.07 47.37 2.06
N PHE A 234 -9.91 46.49 1.08
CA PHE A 234 -8.63 45.84 0.87
C PHE A 234 -7.82 46.79 -0.02
N THR A 235 -7.00 47.62 0.62
CA THR A 235 -5.87 48.27 -0.05
C THR A 235 -5.01 47.18 -0.66
N ASP A 236 -5.07 47.02 -1.98
CA ASP A 236 -4.01 47.55 -2.81
C ASP A 236 -4.35 47.39 -4.29
N ALA A 237 -4.00 48.43 -5.04
CA ALA A 237 -4.03 48.45 -6.49
C ALA A 237 -3.21 47.27 -7.04
N ILE A 238 -3.67 46.63 -8.13
CA ILE A 238 -2.87 46.37 -9.33
C ILE A 238 -3.77 45.89 -10.47
N ARG A 239 -3.45 46.43 -11.65
CA ARG A 239 -4.06 46.23 -12.98
C ARG A 239 -4.13 44.77 -13.42
N ALA A 240 -5.13 44.53 -14.28
CA ALA A 240 -5.39 43.33 -15.08
C ALA A 240 -4.18 42.77 -15.87
N PRO A 241 -4.21 41.48 -16.26
CA PRO A 241 -3.04 40.72 -16.67
C PRO A 241 -2.72 40.80 -18.18
N GLY A 242 -1.44 40.92 -18.50
CA GLY A 242 -0.87 40.53 -19.79
C GLY A 242 -0.45 39.06 -19.77
N ARG A 243 -0.73 38.34 -20.86
CA ARG A 243 -0.39 36.91 -21.07
C ARG A 243 1.07 36.60 -20.74
N MET A 244 1.31 35.50 -20.03
CA MET A 244 2.64 34.88 -19.91
C MET A 244 2.63 33.43 -20.44
N ALA A 245 3.64 33.13 -21.25
CA ALA A 245 4.07 31.80 -21.62
C ALA A 245 4.94 31.21 -20.48
N PRO A 246 5.05 29.87 -20.36
CA PRO A 246 5.80 29.25 -19.27
C PRO A 246 7.32 29.43 -19.44
N ASP A 247 7.98 29.83 -18.35
CA ASP A 247 9.44 29.93 -18.25
C ASP A 247 10.09 28.56 -17.95
N VAL A 248 11.26 28.35 -18.55
CA VAL A 248 12.15 27.21 -18.35
C VAL A 248 13.03 27.48 -17.13
N VAL A 249 12.99 26.58 -16.14
CA VAL A 249 13.80 26.67 -14.91
C VAL A 249 15.29 26.46 -15.24
N PRO A 250 16.21 27.31 -14.75
CA PRO A 250 17.64 27.07 -14.90
C PRO A 250 18.13 25.93 -14.00
N THR A 251 19.06 25.13 -14.51
CA THR A 251 19.74 24.04 -13.80
C THR A 251 20.47 24.54 -12.54
N PRO A 252 20.44 23.77 -11.43
CA PRO A 252 21.13 24.15 -10.20
C PRO A 252 22.67 24.10 -10.35
N PRO A 253 23.42 24.88 -9.54
CA PRO A 253 24.87 24.95 -9.61
C PRO A 253 25.54 23.63 -9.21
N GLY A 254 26.55 23.25 -9.99
CA GLY A 254 27.28 22.00 -9.87
C GLY A 254 28.02 21.86 -8.54
N TRP A 255 27.88 20.68 -7.94
CA TRP A 255 28.78 20.19 -6.90
C TRP A 255 29.97 19.52 -7.59
N SER A 256 31.18 19.97 -7.29
CA SER A 256 32.42 19.30 -7.73
C SER A 256 32.81 18.21 -6.74
N ILE A 257 32.82 16.96 -7.20
CA ILE A 257 33.50 15.85 -6.53
C ILE A 257 35.00 15.97 -6.86
N PRO A 258 35.93 15.81 -5.90
CA PRO A 258 37.34 15.74 -6.23
C PRO A 258 37.63 14.36 -6.85
N ASP A 259 37.95 14.33 -8.15
CA ASP A 259 38.35 13.12 -8.85
C ASP A 259 39.87 12.98 -8.92
N ASP A 260 40.42 12.13 -8.07
CA ASP A 260 41.64 11.39 -8.36
C ASP A 260 41.27 10.20 -9.25
N ARG A 261 41.30 10.40 -10.58
CA ARG A 261 41.65 9.35 -11.56
C ARG A 261 41.80 9.94 -12.97
N LYS A 262 43.07 10.00 -13.38
CA LYS A 262 43.51 10.16 -14.77
C LYS A 262 42.90 9.06 -15.64
N ALA A 263 42.32 9.43 -16.79
CA ALA A 263 42.83 9.03 -18.11
C ALA A 263 41.88 9.43 -19.24
N VAL A 264 42.42 10.25 -20.15
CA VAL A 264 42.24 10.19 -21.62
C VAL A 264 40.83 10.48 -22.16
N LEU A 265 40.62 11.68 -22.68
CA LEU A 265 40.50 11.92 -24.13
C LEU A 265 40.45 13.43 -24.42
N ALA A 266 41.33 13.86 -25.32
CA ALA A 266 41.44 15.22 -25.82
C ALA A 266 40.66 15.38 -27.14
N CYS A 267 39.97 16.52 -27.29
CA CYS A 267 39.60 17.28 -28.50
C CYS A 267 38.73 18.45 -27.95
N GLY A 268 39.06 19.73 -28.01
CA GLY A 268 39.62 20.53 -29.10
C GLY A 268 38.51 21.47 -29.61
N GLY A 269 38.62 22.79 -29.36
CA GLY A 269 37.73 23.80 -29.96
C GLY A 269 37.59 25.10 -29.16
N GLU A 270 38.27 26.16 -29.62
CA GLU A 270 38.26 27.53 -29.11
C GLU A 270 37.15 28.42 -29.72
N ALA A 271 37.00 29.62 -29.11
CA ALA A 271 36.31 30.85 -29.56
C ALA A 271 34.77 30.84 -29.49
N GLY A 272 34.06 31.83 -28.95
CA GLY A 272 34.37 33.19 -28.48
C GLY A 272 33.25 34.13 -28.96
N GLN A 273 32.62 34.92 -28.07
CA GLN A 273 32.08 36.29 -28.28
C GLN A 273 31.04 36.69 -27.22
N GLY A 274 31.10 37.97 -26.83
CA GLY A 274 30.40 38.55 -25.69
C GLY A 274 28.96 38.99 -25.94
N GLY A 275 28.23 39.15 -24.82
CA GLY A 275 26.88 39.73 -24.77
C GLY A 275 26.80 40.94 -23.82
N PRO A 276 25.80 41.82 -24.00
CA PRO A 276 25.68 43.11 -23.30
C PRO A 276 25.25 42.97 -21.83
N PRO A 277 25.38 44.03 -21.00
CA PRO A 277 25.09 43.94 -19.57
C PRO A 277 23.59 43.69 -19.32
N VAL A 278 23.30 42.53 -18.72
CA VAL A 278 21.97 42.16 -18.22
C VAL A 278 21.62 43.08 -17.05
N GLY A 279 20.54 43.84 -17.18
CA GLY A 279 20.01 44.69 -16.13
C GLY A 279 19.61 43.88 -14.90
N ARG A 280 19.83 44.44 -13.71
CA ARG A 280 19.39 43.83 -12.44
C ARG A 280 17.89 43.53 -12.50
N PRO A 281 17.46 42.28 -12.25
CA PRO A 281 16.04 41.96 -12.14
C PRO A 281 15.44 42.73 -10.95
N VAL A 282 14.37 43.48 -11.21
CA VAL A 282 13.52 44.04 -10.17
C VAL A 282 12.69 42.89 -9.61
N GLU A 283 13.02 42.45 -8.41
CA GLU A 283 12.28 41.43 -7.66
C GLU A 283 10.96 42.06 -7.16
N LEU A 284 9.90 41.95 -7.95
CA LEU A 284 8.55 42.31 -7.51
C LEU A 284 8.03 41.17 -6.64
N LYS A 285 8.14 41.33 -5.31
CA LYS A 285 7.43 40.51 -4.33
C LYS A 285 5.93 40.78 -4.48
N LEU A 286 5.25 39.92 -5.21
CA LEU A 286 3.79 39.83 -5.16
C LEU A 286 3.45 38.94 -3.98
N ASP A 287 2.79 39.49 -2.97
CA ASP A 287 2.19 38.69 -1.92
C ASP A 287 1.12 37.78 -2.56
N PRO A 288 1.12 36.46 -2.27
CA PRO A 288 0.09 35.59 -2.79
C PRO A 288 -1.29 36.11 -2.31
N PRO A 289 -2.34 36.06 -3.15
CA PRO A 289 -3.68 36.42 -2.71
C PRO A 289 -3.99 35.61 -1.45
N SER A 290 -4.43 36.28 -0.39
CA SER A 290 -4.77 35.65 0.88
C SER A 290 -6.02 34.77 0.68
N SER A 291 -5.81 33.54 0.22
CA SER A 291 -6.84 32.50 0.22
C SER A 291 -7.17 32.18 1.66
N ARG A 292 -8.39 32.48 2.10
CA ARG A 292 -8.88 32.09 3.41
C ARG A 292 -9.43 30.67 3.29
N GLU A 293 -8.76 29.69 3.90
CA GLU A 293 -9.33 28.36 4.05
C GLU A 293 -10.59 28.49 4.91
N MET A 294 -11.73 28.08 4.37
CA MET A 294 -13.02 28.12 5.06
C MET A 294 -13.60 26.71 5.12
N THR A 295 -14.14 26.37 6.28
CA THR A 295 -14.97 25.18 6.45
C THR A 295 -16.29 25.35 5.69
N ARG A 296 -16.98 24.24 5.41
CA ARG A 296 -18.29 24.28 4.73
C ARG A 296 -19.23 25.27 5.42
N ASP A 297 -19.38 25.17 6.73
CA ASP A 297 -20.31 25.99 7.49
C ASP A 297 -19.94 27.48 7.46
N GLU A 298 -18.65 27.81 7.41
CA GLU A 298 -18.17 29.18 7.24
C GLU A 298 -18.45 29.74 5.84
N VAL A 299 -18.28 28.93 4.79
CA VAL A 299 -18.66 29.33 3.42
C VAL A 299 -20.17 29.57 3.33
N LEU A 300 -20.97 28.67 3.91
CA LEU A 300 -22.42 28.82 3.95
C LEU A 300 -22.85 30.07 4.74
N ALA A 301 -22.17 30.37 5.87
CA ALA A 301 -22.43 31.55 6.67
C ALA A 301 -22.01 32.85 5.98
N ASP A 302 -20.86 32.88 5.30
CA ASP A 302 -20.37 34.04 4.55
C ASP A 302 -21.27 34.36 3.34
N LEU A 303 -21.75 33.33 2.65
CA LEU A 303 -22.77 33.44 1.60
C LEU A 303 -24.06 34.04 2.19
N ALA A 304 -24.63 33.40 3.22
CA ALA A 304 -25.86 33.87 3.86
C ALA A 304 -25.78 35.33 4.38
N ALA A 305 -24.62 35.75 4.89
CA ALA A 305 -24.39 37.11 5.39
C ALA A 305 -24.36 38.18 4.29
N ARG A 306 -24.05 37.81 3.04
CA ARG A 306 -24.04 38.71 1.87
C ARG A 306 -25.44 38.97 1.31
N GLY A 307 -26.46 38.29 1.85
CA GLY A 307 -27.87 38.58 1.58
C GLY A 307 -28.31 38.24 0.17
N ALA A 308 -27.76 37.19 -0.46
CA ALA A 308 -28.12 36.84 -1.82
C ALA A 308 -29.34 35.90 -1.90
N GLY A 309 -30.15 36.11 -2.94
CA GLY A 309 -31.46 35.48 -3.14
C GLY A 309 -31.40 34.03 -3.64
N ASP A 310 -32.36 33.65 -4.48
CA ASP A 310 -32.58 32.27 -4.94
C ASP A 310 -31.35 31.59 -5.59
N GLU A 311 -30.40 32.36 -6.14
CA GLU A 311 -29.17 31.83 -6.73
C GLU A 311 -28.17 31.30 -5.71
N GLU A 312 -28.04 31.97 -4.56
CA GLU A 312 -27.12 31.53 -3.51
C GLU A 312 -27.66 30.26 -2.86
N ALA A 313 -28.98 30.18 -2.66
CA ALA A 313 -29.66 28.96 -2.26
C ALA A 313 -29.48 27.81 -3.29
N ARG A 314 -29.19 28.11 -4.57
CA ARG A 314 -28.83 27.10 -5.58
C ARG A 314 -27.38 26.65 -5.40
N VAL A 315 -26.44 27.58 -5.24
CA VAL A 315 -25.02 27.27 -5.00
C VAL A 315 -24.83 26.49 -3.70
N ILE A 316 -25.56 26.86 -2.64
CA ILE A 316 -25.59 26.13 -1.37
C ILE A 316 -26.13 24.71 -1.57
N ARG A 317 -27.24 24.53 -2.28
CA ARG A 317 -27.78 23.20 -2.59
C ARG A 317 -26.83 22.36 -3.45
N GLU A 318 -26.13 23.00 -4.38
CA GLU A 318 -25.12 22.37 -5.21
C GLU A 318 -23.89 21.97 -4.37
N LEU A 319 -23.40 22.83 -3.48
CA LEU A 319 -22.32 22.53 -2.53
C LEU A 319 -22.70 21.45 -1.52
N ASP A 320 -23.95 21.43 -1.06
CA ASP A 320 -24.49 20.40 -0.17
C ASP A 320 -24.62 19.05 -0.88
N ALA A 321 -24.95 19.04 -2.17
CA ALA A 321 -24.92 17.83 -2.98
C ALA A 321 -23.47 17.33 -3.22
N LEU A 322 -22.48 18.22 -3.13
CA LEU A 322 -21.05 17.90 -3.30
C LEU A 322 -20.35 17.51 -2.00
N ALA A 323 -20.93 17.91 -0.87
CA ALA A 323 -20.50 17.45 0.44
C ALA A 323 -20.72 15.95 0.50
N ASP A 324 -19.69 15.21 0.89
CA ASP A 324 -19.84 13.79 1.15
C ASP A 324 -20.94 13.63 2.23
N PRO A 325 -22.07 12.97 1.93
CA PRO A 325 -23.17 12.82 2.88
C PRO A 325 -22.74 12.07 4.14
N GLY A 326 -21.61 11.35 4.11
CA GLY A 326 -21.02 10.71 5.27
C GLY A 326 -20.26 11.63 6.22
N GLY A 327 -19.97 12.88 5.83
CA GLY A 327 -19.19 13.82 6.66
C GLY A 327 -17.70 13.49 6.75
N GLY A 328 -17.17 12.78 5.75
CA GLY A 328 -15.86 12.14 5.83
C GLY A 328 -15.96 10.75 6.45
N GLY A 329 -15.12 9.83 5.99
CA GLY A 329 -15.24 8.43 6.41
C GLY A 329 -14.61 7.46 5.43
N LEU A 330 -14.85 6.18 5.68
CA LEU A 330 -14.37 5.08 4.83
C LEU A 330 -15.09 5.12 3.48
N ILE A 331 -14.38 5.56 2.44
CA ILE A 331 -14.86 5.55 1.06
C ILE A 331 -14.86 4.13 0.52
N PHE A 332 -13.77 3.41 0.79
CA PHE A 332 -13.52 2.12 0.17
C PHE A 332 -12.63 1.24 1.04
N GLU A 333 -12.97 -0.04 1.10
CA GLU A 333 -12.19 -1.09 1.74
C GLU A 333 -11.98 -2.25 0.78
N GLU A 334 -10.73 -2.72 0.67
CA GLU A 334 -10.39 -3.92 -0.08
C GLU A 334 -9.31 -4.72 0.62
N VAL A 335 -9.43 -6.02 0.51
CA VAL A 335 -8.45 -6.98 0.98
C VAL A 335 -7.79 -7.62 -0.24
N TYR A 336 -6.46 -7.57 -0.28
CA TYR A 336 -5.69 -8.21 -1.34
C TYR A 336 -4.55 -9.06 -0.76
N CYS A 337 -4.11 -10.04 -1.54
CA CYS A 337 -3.04 -10.96 -1.19
C CYS A 337 -1.85 -10.77 -2.14
N ILE A 338 -0.64 -10.71 -1.61
CA ILE A 338 0.61 -10.64 -2.38
C ILE A 338 1.41 -11.91 -2.15
N GLY A 339 1.78 -12.60 -3.23
CA GLY A 339 2.69 -13.75 -3.16
C GLY A 339 4.04 -13.38 -2.56
N THR A 340 4.57 -14.23 -1.70
CA THR A 340 5.93 -14.11 -1.17
C THR A 340 6.85 -15.14 -1.82
N ASP A 341 8.15 -14.98 -1.60
CA ASP A 341 9.19 -15.94 -1.96
C ASP A 341 9.18 -17.22 -1.09
N SER A 342 8.29 -17.29 -0.10
CA SER A 342 8.23 -18.40 0.85
C SER A 342 7.26 -19.48 0.37
N VAL A 343 7.63 -20.73 0.63
CA VAL A 343 6.85 -21.92 0.27
C VAL A 343 6.48 -22.66 1.55
N PHE A 344 5.19 -22.90 1.72
CA PHE A 344 4.63 -23.76 2.75
C PHE A 344 4.51 -25.17 2.20
N VAL A 345 4.90 -26.17 2.99
CA VAL A 345 4.83 -27.58 2.58
C VAL A 345 3.92 -28.32 3.54
N GLN A 346 2.86 -28.91 3.00
CA GLN A 346 1.96 -29.79 3.73
C GLN A 346 2.23 -31.24 3.31
N ALA A 347 2.66 -32.06 4.27
CA ALA A 347 2.82 -33.49 4.06
C ALA A 347 1.51 -34.22 4.37
N GLN A 348 1.08 -35.06 3.44
CA GLN A 348 -0.06 -35.95 3.59
C GLN A 348 0.41 -37.39 3.42
N VAL A 349 0.23 -38.20 4.46
CA VAL A 349 0.56 -39.62 4.42
C VAL A 349 -0.62 -40.38 3.84
N SER A 350 -0.40 -41.22 2.83
CA SER A 350 -1.46 -42.06 2.28
C SER A 350 -1.74 -43.25 3.20
N GLU A 351 -3.01 -43.64 3.30
CA GLU A 351 -3.42 -44.82 4.06
C GLU A 351 -2.91 -46.09 3.38
N CYS A 352 -2.06 -46.85 4.07
CA CYS A 352 -1.58 -48.16 3.63
C CYS A 352 -2.33 -49.25 4.39
N ALA A 353 -3.13 -50.06 3.69
CA ALA A 353 -3.87 -51.16 4.30
C ALA A 353 -2.95 -52.19 4.99
N ALA A 354 -1.78 -52.49 4.40
CA ALA A 354 -0.82 -53.45 4.97
C ALA A 354 -0.16 -52.94 6.26
N CYS A 355 -0.03 -51.62 6.41
CA CYS A 355 0.71 -50.98 7.48
C CYS A 355 -0.19 -50.54 8.63
N ALA A 356 -1.51 -50.49 8.40
CA ALA A 356 -2.49 -50.05 9.39
C ALA A 356 -2.47 -50.95 10.63
N ASP A 357 -2.42 -52.28 10.42
CA ASP A 357 -2.44 -53.25 11.52
C ASP A 357 -1.17 -53.19 12.38
N ASP A 358 -0.01 -53.06 11.74
CA ASP A 358 1.26 -53.01 12.46
C ASP A 358 1.47 -51.65 13.16
N ALA A 359 0.98 -50.56 12.59
CA ALA A 359 0.97 -49.26 13.26
C ALA A 359 0.04 -49.25 14.49
N VAL A 360 -1.10 -49.93 14.42
CA VAL A 360 -2.00 -50.14 15.57
C VAL A 360 -1.29 -50.95 16.66
N LYS A 361 -0.67 -52.09 16.31
CA LYS A 361 0.10 -52.90 17.27
C LYS A 361 1.25 -52.13 17.90
N LEU A 362 1.97 -51.32 17.13
CA LEU A 362 3.10 -50.55 17.64
C LEU A 362 2.62 -49.47 18.64
N LYS A 363 1.51 -48.79 18.34
CA LYS A 363 0.84 -47.88 19.28
C LYS A 363 0.35 -48.61 20.53
N GLU A 364 -0.22 -49.80 20.40
CA GLU A 364 -0.61 -50.62 21.55
C GLU A 364 0.60 -50.98 22.43
N LEU A 365 1.74 -51.30 21.83
CA LEU A 365 2.98 -51.58 22.57
C LEU A 365 3.55 -50.32 23.24
N GLU A 366 3.50 -49.16 22.59
CA GLU A 366 3.90 -47.89 23.20
C GLU A 366 3.00 -47.51 24.38
N VAL A 367 1.68 -47.68 24.25
CA VAL A 367 0.74 -47.47 25.35
C VAL A 367 1.07 -48.40 26.52
N LYS A 368 1.27 -49.70 26.28
CA LYS A 368 1.67 -50.66 27.33
C LYS A 368 3.00 -50.29 27.99
N LYS A 369 3.97 -49.79 27.21
CA LYS A 369 5.26 -49.34 27.75
C LYS A 369 5.06 -48.15 28.70
N LEU A 370 4.27 -47.16 28.30
CA LEU A 370 3.95 -45.99 29.12
C LEU A 370 3.17 -46.38 30.39
N GLU A 371 2.26 -47.34 30.30
CA GLU A 371 1.54 -47.89 31.46
C GLU A 371 2.50 -48.53 32.48
N LEU A 372 3.44 -49.36 32.02
CA LEU A 372 4.45 -49.97 32.88
C LEU A 372 5.40 -48.92 33.49
N GLU A 373 5.73 -47.87 32.75
CA GLU A 373 6.55 -46.76 33.27
C GLU A 373 5.81 -45.97 34.35
N LEU A 374 4.50 -45.72 34.17
CA LEU A 374 3.66 -45.13 35.21
C LEU A 374 3.55 -46.04 36.45
N GLU A 375 3.43 -47.35 36.27
CA GLU A 375 3.39 -48.31 37.38
C GLU A 375 4.71 -48.34 38.15
N LYS A 376 5.84 -48.32 37.43
CA LYS A 376 7.17 -48.21 38.03
C LYS A 376 7.30 -46.93 38.86
N LEU A 377 6.92 -45.78 38.30
CA LEU A 377 6.96 -44.50 39.01
C LEU A 377 6.05 -44.50 40.26
N ARG A 378 4.88 -45.14 40.19
CA ARG A 378 4.00 -45.31 41.37
C ARG A 378 4.68 -46.12 42.47
N CYS A 379 5.31 -47.24 42.12
CA CYS A 379 6.07 -48.05 43.07
C CYS A 379 7.24 -47.28 43.71
N GLU A 380 7.97 -46.48 42.92
CA GLU A 380 9.06 -45.63 43.43
C GLU A 380 8.55 -44.56 44.40
N ILE A 381 7.41 -43.92 44.09
CA ILE A 381 6.75 -42.97 45.01
C ILE A 381 6.36 -43.65 46.33
N ASP A 382 5.80 -44.86 46.26
CA ASP A 382 5.40 -45.59 47.47
C ASP A 382 6.58 -46.06 48.32
N LEU A 383 7.71 -46.43 47.69
CA LEU A 383 8.97 -46.70 48.39
C LEU A 383 9.50 -45.45 49.08
N CYS A 384 9.58 -44.32 48.37
CA CYS A 384 9.96 -43.03 48.95
C CYS A 384 9.05 -42.63 50.12
N ARG A 385 7.73 -42.85 50.00
CA ARG A 385 6.78 -42.58 51.10
C ARG A 385 7.05 -43.44 52.33
N LYS A 386 7.41 -44.72 52.16
CA LYS A 386 7.76 -45.61 53.28
C LYS A 386 9.07 -45.17 53.96
N GLU A 387 10.07 -44.76 53.18
CA GLU A 387 11.35 -44.28 53.72
C GLU A 387 11.21 -42.94 54.47
N VAL A 388 10.41 -42.01 53.92
CA VAL A 388 10.15 -40.70 54.55
C VAL A 388 9.20 -40.83 55.75
N GLY A 389 8.19 -41.71 55.67
CA GLY A 389 7.23 -41.96 56.75
C GLY A 389 7.80 -42.72 57.95
N GLY A 390 8.94 -43.39 57.79
CA GLY A 390 9.62 -44.15 58.85
C GLY A 390 10.53 -43.32 59.76
N LYS A 391 10.86 -42.07 59.40
CA LYS A 391 11.59 -41.17 60.29
C LYS A 391 10.60 -40.32 61.07
N PRO A 392 10.37 -40.56 62.38
CA PRO A 392 9.65 -39.59 63.20
C PRO A 392 10.39 -38.25 63.05
N ARG A 393 9.65 -37.18 62.70
CA ARG A 393 10.24 -35.84 62.63
C ARG A 393 10.89 -35.56 63.99
N PRO A 394 12.23 -35.39 64.05
CA PRO A 394 12.86 -35.03 65.30
C PRO A 394 12.39 -33.62 65.69
N GLY A 395 11.63 -33.53 66.77
CA GLY A 395 11.43 -32.30 67.55
C GLY A 395 10.74 -31.15 66.82
N ILE A 396 9.46 -31.29 66.49
CA ILE A 396 8.57 -30.13 66.51
C ILE A 396 7.77 -30.25 67.80
N ASP A 397 8.30 -29.66 68.87
CA ASP A 397 7.56 -29.51 70.11
C ASP A 397 6.30 -28.66 69.82
N PRO A 398 5.11 -29.12 70.27
CA PRO A 398 3.90 -28.31 70.14
C PRO A 398 4.04 -27.06 71.02
N VAL A 399 4.04 -25.89 70.39
CA VAL A 399 3.91 -24.57 71.03
C VAL A 399 2.45 -24.21 71.20
#